data_AF-A0A1I7U3Z2-F1
#
_entry.id   AF-A0A1I7U3Z2-F1
#
_cell.length_a   1.000
_cell.length_b   1.000
_cell.length_c   1.000
_cell.angle_alpha   90.00
_cell.angle_beta   90.00
_cell.angle_gamma   90.00
#
_symmetry.space_group_name_H-M   'P 1'
#
loop_
_entity.id
_entity.type
_entity.pdbx_description
1 polymer ?
#
loop_
_entity_poly.entity_id
_entity_poly.type
_entity_poly.pdbx_seq_one_letter_code
_entity_poly.pdbx_strand_id
1 'polypeptide(L)'
;MDSEYRIILNVGGVRHETYKHTLKKIPATRLSRLTTNLANYDPVLNEYFFDRHPGVFAQILNYYRTGKLHYPLDVCGPLFEEELKYWGLDSNECEPCCWMTLSGTRDTQDVLKTLDELDIEVDQTEGPILLYLCRFRSD
;
A
#
# COMPACT_ATOMS: atom_id res chain seq x y z
N MET A 1 -22.58 27.47 -3.86
CA MET A 1 -21.48 27.73 -4.83
C MET A 1 -20.15 27.09 -4.44
N ASP A 2 -20.03 26.44 -3.27
CA ASP A 2 -18.75 25.83 -2.84
C ASP A 2 -18.64 24.32 -3.16
N SER A 3 -19.77 23.63 -3.36
CA SER A 3 -19.80 22.18 -3.61
C SER A 3 -19.29 21.79 -5.00
N GLU A 4 -19.35 22.69 -5.98
CA GLU A 4 -18.91 22.41 -7.35
C GLU A 4 -17.38 22.24 -7.45
N TYR A 5 -16.65 22.80 -6.49
CA TYR A 5 -15.19 22.70 -6.38
C TYR A 5 -14.72 21.49 -5.57
N ARG A 6 -15.65 20.79 -4.91
CA ARG A 6 -15.34 19.64 -4.08
C ARG A 6 -15.54 18.34 -4.85
N ILE A 7 -14.90 17.30 -4.37
CA ILE A 7 -14.93 15.95 -4.93
C ILE A 7 -14.99 14.96 -3.77
N ILE A 8 -15.81 13.92 -3.95
CA ILE A 8 -15.96 12.82 -3.00
C ILE A 8 -15.23 11.61 -3.54
N LEU A 9 -14.35 11.06 -2.70
CA LEU A 9 -13.58 9.85 -2.94
C LEU A 9 -14.03 8.82 -1.90
N ASN A 10 -14.85 7.87 -2.33
CA ASN A 10 -15.29 6.75 -1.52
C ASN A 10 -14.24 5.64 -1.60
N VAL A 11 -13.48 5.46 -0.52
CA VAL A 11 -12.40 4.47 -0.42
C VAL A 11 -12.80 3.42 0.59
N GLY A 12 -12.99 2.17 0.16
CA GLY A 12 -13.41 1.07 1.04
C GLY A 12 -14.72 1.34 1.80
N GLY A 13 -15.61 2.16 1.23
CA GLY A 13 -16.87 2.58 1.87
C GLY A 13 -16.79 3.88 2.67
N VAL A 14 -15.59 4.42 2.91
CA VAL A 14 -15.39 5.68 3.64
C VAL A 14 -15.32 6.84 2.66
N ARG A 15 -16.16 7.85 2.86
CA ARG A 15 -16.21 9.06 2.02
C ARG A 15 -15.19 10.09 2.48
N HIS A 16 -14.17 10.32 1.66
CA HIS A 16 -13.21 11.38 1.82
C HIS A 16 -13.57 12.56 0.91
N GLU A 17 -13.70 13.75 1.48
CA GLU A 17 -14.02 14.97 0.74
C GLU A 17 -12.77 15.88 0.64
N THR A 18 -12.54 16.44 -0.53
CA THR A 18 -11.51 17.45 -0.75
C THR A 18 -11.86 18.37 -1.91
N TYR A 19 -11.00 19.35 -2.20
CA TYR A 19 -11.14 20.20 -3.37
C TYR A 19 -10.49 19.58 -4.60
N LYS A 20 -11.11 19.72 -5.78
CA LYS A 20 -10.60 19.23 -7.06
C LYS A 20 -9.17 19.72 -7.34
N HIS A 21 -8.85 20.96 -6.99
CA HIS A 21 -7.51 21.53 -7.18
C HIS A 21 -6.45 20.89 -6.26
N THR A 22 -6.84 20.34 -5.10
CA THR A 22 -5.89 19.65 -4.19
C THR A 22 -5.29 18.44 -4.89
N LEU A 23 -6.09 17.67 -5.63
CA LEU A 23 -5.61 16.49 -6.37
C LEU A 23 -4.68 16.84 -7.54
N LYS A 24 -4.66 18.11 -7.97
CA LYS A 24 -3.80 18.58 -9.06
C LYS A 24 -2.42 19.03 -8.58
N LYS A 25 -2.20 19.18 -7.26
CA LYS A 25 -0.91 19.61 -6.70
C LYS A 25 0.23 18.62 -6.97
N ILE A 26 -0.09 17.32 -7.05
CA ILE A 26 0.88 16.26 -7.37
C ILE A 26 0.48 15.63 -8.72
N PRO A 27 1.10 16.08 -9.83
CA PRO A 27 0.74 15.63 -11.17
C PRO A 27 1.17 14.18 -11.42
N ALA A 28 0.73 13.60 -12.54
CA ALA A 28 1.05 12.24 -12.98
C ALA A 28 0.61 11.10 -12.04
N THR A 29 -0.15 11.41 -10.98
CA THR A 29 -0.73 10.43 -10.05
C THR A 29 -2.14 9.99 -10.48
N ARG A 30 -2.65 8.88 -9.93
CA ARG A 30 -4.01 8.39 -10.21
C ARG A 30 -5.07 9.45 -9.88
N LEU A 31 -4.96 10.09 -8.73
CA LEU A 31 -5.92 11.11 -8.29
C LEU A 31 -5.86 12.39 -9.13
N SER A 32 -4.68 12.75 -9.66
CA SER A 32 -4.56 13.89 -10.57
C SER A 32 -5.25 13.67 -11.92
N ARG A 33 -5.50 12.40 -12.30
CA ARG A 33 -6.06 11.97 -13.59
C ARG A 33 -7.54 11.60 -13.53
N LEU A 34 -8.24 11.88 -12.42
CA LEU A 34 -9.67 11.60 -12.31
C LEU A 34 -10.48 12.35 -13.37
N THR A 35 -11.37 11.62 -14.02
CA THR A 35 -12.36 12.14 -14.97
C THR A 35 -13.68 11.41 -14.77
N THR A 36 -14.80 12.04 -15.10
CA THR A 36 -16.14 11.45 -14.98
C THR A 36 -16.40 10.28 -15.93
N ASN A 37 -15.49 10.05 -16.89
CA ASN A 37 -15.57 8.94 -17.85
C ASN A 37 -14.96 7.65 -17.29
N LEU A 38 -14.40 7.68 -16.08
CA LEU A 38 -13.84 6.48 -15.45
C LEU A 38 -14.97 5.56 -14.97
N ALA A 39 -14.76 4.26 -15.15
CA ALA A 39 -15.74 3.23 -14.76
C ALA A 39 -16.05 3.21 -13.26
N ASN A 40 -15.19 3.80 -12.42
CA ASN A 40 -15.36 3.87 -10.98
C ASN A 40 -16.03 5.17 -10.49
N TYR A 41 -16.56 5.99 -11.40
CA TYR A 41 -17.35 7.17 -11.07
C TYR A 41 -18.84 6.83 -11.04
N ASP A 42 -19.51 7.14 -9.94
CA ASP A 42 -20.95 7.03 -9.79
C ASP A 42 -21.61 8.41 -10.09
N PRO A 43 -22.36 8.55 -11.19
CA PRO A 43 -23.00 9.81 -11.55
C PRO A 43 -24.22 10.15 -10.68
N VAL A 44 -24.81 9.18 -9.99
CA VAL A 44 -25.98 9.38 -9.12
C VAL A 44 -25.53 9.99 -7.79
N LEU A 45 -24.46 9.42 -7.21
CA LEU A 45 -23.89 9.91 -5.95
C LEU A 45 -22.84 11.01 -6.16
N ASN A 46 -22.40 11.24 -7.40
CA ASN A 46 -21.33 12.18 -7.76
C ASN A 46 -20.03 11.90 -6.96
N GLU A 47 -19.65 10.63 -6.87
CA GLU A 47 -18.47 10.17 -6.14
C GLU A 47 -17.63 9.16 -6.94
N TYR A 48 -16.36 9.02 -6.57
CA TYR A 48 -15.48 8.00 -7.12
C TYR A 48 -15.31 6.88 -6.11
N PHE A 49 -15.48 5.63 -6.52
CA PHE A 49 -15.26 4.47 -5.67
C PHE A 49 -13.87 3.85 -5.90
N PHE A 50 -13.22 3.46 -4.81
CA PHE A 50 -11.96 2.72 -4.81
C PHE A 50 -12.02 1.62 -3.75
N ASP A 51 -11.82 0.38 -4.17
CA ASP A 51 -11.76 -0.76 -3.26
C ASP A 51 -10.37 -0.90 -2.64
N ARG A 52 -9.96 0.11 -1.86
CA ARG A 52 -8.64 0.23 -1.21
C ARG A 52 -8.79 0.53 0.28
N HIS A 53 -7.66 0.56 0.99
CA HIS A 53 -7.64 0.73 2.44
C HIS A 53 -8.03 2.16 2.88
N PRO A 54 -9.17 2.38 3.58
CA PRO A 54 -9.64 3.72 3.94
C PRO A 54 -8.72 4.46 4.92
N GLY A 55 -8.17 3.75 5.92
CA GLY A 55 -7.27 4.35 6.91
C GLY A 55 -6.01 4.95 6.30
N VAL A 56 -5.27 4.15 5.53
CA VAL A 56 -4.09 4.59 4.76
C VAL A 56 -4.40 5.76 3.82
N PHE A 57 -5.57 5.75 3.17
CA PHE A 57 -5.93 6.79 2.22
C PHE A 57 -5.97 8.19 2.85
N ALA A 58 -6.24 8.32 4.14
CA ALA A 58 -6.17 9.60 4.83
C ALA A 58 -4.76 10.22 4.76
N GLN A 59 -3.70 9.41 4.88
CA GLN A 59 -2.31 9.88 4.78
C GLN A 59 -1.95 10.23 3.32
N ILE A 60 -2.39 9.39 2.38
CA ILE A 60 -2.26 9.66 0.94
C ILE A 60 -2.87 11.03 0.60
N LEU A 61 -4.11 11.29 1.03
CA LEU A 61 -4.79 12.55 0.79
C LEU A 61 -4.11 13.72 1.50
N ASN A 62 -3.54 13.49 2.68
CA ASN A 62 -2.81 14.53 3.41
C ASN A 62 -1.55 14.98 2.63
N TYR A 63 -0.87 14.07 1.93
CA TYR A 63 0.26 14.42 1.07
C TYR A 63 -0.14 15.43 -0.01
N TYR A 64 -1.30 15.26 -0.66
CA TYR A 64 -1.80 16.27 -1.62
C TYR A 64 -2.12 17.62 -0.94
N ARG A 65 -2.55 17.62 0.32
CA ARG A 65 -2.90 18.85 1.04
C ARG A 65 -1.65 19.64 1.41
N THR A 66 -0.66 18.98 2.00
CA THR A 66 0.54 19.59 2.61
C THR A 66 1.74 19.65 1.68
N GLY A 67 1.80 18.78 0.67
CA GLY A 67 2.99 18.55 -0.14
C GLY A 67 4.09 17.76 0.58
N LYS A 68 3.79 17.17 1.75
CA LYS A 68 4.74 16.41 2.57
C LYS A 68 4.27 14.97 2.78
N LEU A 69 5.10 14.01 2.39
CA LEU A 69 4.81 12.58 2.54
C LEU A 69 5.31 12.08 3.89
N HIS A 70 4.40 11.55 4.70
CA HIS A 70 4.69 10.96 6.01
C HIS A 70 4.19 9.53 6.08
N TYR A 71 4.91 8.68 6.80
CA TYR A 71 4.52 7.29 7.02
C TYR A 71 3.59 7.17 8.23
N PRO A 72 2.47 6.43 8.11
CA PRO A 72 1.63 6.09 9.25
C PRO A 72 2.41 5.27 10.28
N LEU A 73 2.04 5.41 11.57
CA LEU A 73 2.60 4.62 12.67
C LEU A 73 1.72 3.42 13.05
N ASP A 74 0.47 3.43 12.59
CA ASP A 74 -0.56 2.44 12.85
C ASP A 74 -0.64 1.34 11.78
N VAL A 75 0.20 1.42 10.74
CA VAL A 75 0.23 0.50 9.61
C VAL A 75 1.68 0.16 9.27
N CYS A 76 1.94 -1.09 8.88
CA CYS A 76 3.29 -1.49 8.48
C CYS A 76 3.71 -0.81 7.16
N GLY A 77 5.01 -0.51 7.04
CA GLY A 77 5.54 0.15 5.85
C GLY A 77 5.28 -0.57 4.52
N PRO A 78 5.31 -1.93 4.42
CA PRO A 78 5.07 -2.60 3.14
C PRO A 78 3.64 -2.38 2.62
N LEU A 79 2.65 -2.44 3.53
CA LEU A 79 1.25 -2.17 3.18
C LEU A 79 1.09 -0.71 2.72
N PHE A 80 1.78 0.23 3.36
CA PHE A 80 1.76 1.63 2.93
C PHE A 80 2.42 1.82 1.56
N GLU A 81 3.55 1.16 1.29
CA GLU A 81 4.23 1.20 -0.01
C GLU A 81 3.36 0.60 -1.14
N GLU A 82 2.62 -0.48 -0.89
CA GLU A 82 1.64 -1.03 -1.83
C GLU A 82 0.55 -0.02 -2.20
N GLU A 83 0.04 0.72 -1.20
CA GLU A 83 -0.92 1.80 -1.41
C GLU A 83 -0.30 2.96 -2.19
N LEU A 84 0.90 3.41 -1.82
CA LEU A 84 1.62 4.46 -2.57
C LEU A 84 1.78 4.08 -4.04
N LYS A 85 2.19 2.84 -4.32
CA LYS A 85 2.29 2.30 -5.68
C LYS A 85 0.95 2.31 -6.40
N TYR A 86 -0.14 1.91 -5.74
CA TYR A 86 -1.48 1.95 -6.33
C TYR A 86 -1.89 3.38 -6.74
N TRP A 87 -1.63 4.37 -5.88
CA TRP A 87 -1.95 5.78 -6.12
C TRP A 87 -0.97 6.48 -7.07
N GLY A 88 0.16 5.86 -7.37
CA GLY A 88 1.20 6.37 -8.26
C GLY A 88 2.07 7.42 -7.60
N LEU A 89 2.38 7.24 -6.31
CA LEU A 89 3.23 8.11 -5.51
C LEU A 89 4.58 7.43 -5.26
N ASP A 90 5.65 8.22 -5.27
CA ASP A 90 7.00 7.72 -4.99
C ASP A 90 7.28 7.72 -3.48
N SER A 91 7.60 6.55 -2.93
CA SER A 91 8.01 6.37 -1.54
C SER A 91 9.28 7.14 -1.17
N ASN A 92 10.12 7.50 -2.14
CA ASN A 92 11.39 8.20 -1.91
C ASN A 92 11.20 9.69 -1.60
N GLU A 93 10.02 10.26 -1.87
CA GLU A 93 9.64 11.64 -1.52
C GLU A 93 9.25 11.80 -0.03
N CYS A 94 9.54 10.78 0.78
CA CYS A 94 9.26 10.75 2.21
C CYS A 94 10.05 11.82 2.97
N GLU A 95 9.38 12.56 3.85
CA GLU A 95 10.02 13.54 4.71
C GLU A 95 11.06 12.90 5.66
N PRO A 96 12.13 13.63 6.03
CA PRO A 96 13.21 13.09 6.86
C PRO A 96 12.77 12.52 8.22
N CYS A 97 11.69 13.05 8.81
CA CYS A 97 11.18 12.57 10.09
C CYS A 97 10.66 11.13 10.04
N CYS A 98 10.40 10.58 8.85
CA CYS A 98 9.87 9.24 8.65
C CYS A 98 10.92 8.25 8.10
N TRP A 99 12.16 8.69 7.81
CA TRP A 99 13.21 7.83 7.26
C TRP A 99 13.54 6.63 8.15
N MET A 100 13.53 6.81 9.48
CA MET A 100 13.80 5.69 10.39
C MET A 100 12.76 4.57 10.28
N THR A 101 11.48 4.94 10.13
CA THR A 101 10.38 3.98 9.94
C THR A 101 10.50 3.27 8.59
N LEU A 102 10.85 4.02 7.54
CA LEU A 102 11.07 3.47 6.20
C LEU A 102 12.25 2.51 6.15
N SER A 103 13.42 2.92 6.65
CA SER A 103 14.62 2.09 6.66
C SER A 103 14.41 0.82 7.48
N GLY A 104 13.86 0.93 8.70
CA GLY A 104 13.60 -0.26 9.53
C GLY A 104 12.63 -1.25 8.89
N THR A 105 11.65 -0.76 8.12
CA THR A 105 10.77 -1.63 7.34
C THR A 105 11.53 -2.39 6.26
N ARG A 106 12.35 -1.69 5.46
CA ARG A 106 13.11 -2.28 4.35
C ARG A 106 14.12 -3.30 4.85
N ASP A 107 14.85 -2.97 5.91
CA ASP A 107 15.81 -3.89 6.54
C ASP A 107 15.11 -5.18 7.02
N THR A 108 13.93 -5.05 7.63
CA THR A 108 13.13 -6.20 8.07
C THR A 108 12.68 -7.05 6.88
N GLN A 109 12.24 -6.42 5.78
CA GLN A 109 11.83 -7.13 4.58
C GLN A 109 12.99 -7.88 3.91
N ASP A 110 14.18 -7.28 3.86
CA ASP A 110 15.37 -7.90 3.28
C ASP A 110 15.78 -9.15 4.08
N VAL A 111 15.73 -9.07 5.41
CA VAL A 111 15.98 -10.22 6.28
C VAL A 111 14.94 -11.32 6.06
N LEU A 112 13.64 -10.99 6.05
CA LEU A 112 12.57 -11.97 5.80
C LEU A 112 12.72 -12.66 4.44
N LYS A 113 13.03 -11.89 3.39
CA LYS A 113 13.27 -12.44 2.06
C LYS A 113 14.47 -13.39 2.03
N THR A 114 15.55 -13.05 2.73
CA THR A 114 16.72 -13.91 2.86
C THR A 114 16.37 -15.22 3.58
N LEU A 115 15.53 -15.16 4.62
CA LEU A 115 15.07 -16.37 5.32
C LEU A 115 14.21 -17.26 4.41
N ASP A 116 13.27 -16.67 3.65
CA ASP A 116 12.44 -17.42 2.70
C ASP A 116 13.30 -18.10 1.62
N GLU A 117 14.34 -17.43 1.12
CA GLU A 117 15.29 -18.01 0.15
C GLU A 117 16.06 -19.19 0.75
N LEU A 118 16.46 -19.11 2.03
CA LEU A 118 17.14 -20.20 2.73
C LEU A 118 16.21 -21.38 3.02
N ASP A 119 14.93 -21.14 3.38
CA ASP A 119 13.96 -22.22 3.64
C ASP A 119 13.64 -23.02 2.35
N ILE A 120 13.67 -22.37 1.19
CA ILE A 120 13.52 -23.03 -0.13
C ILE A 120 14.71 -23.95 -0.44
N GLU A 121 15.90 -23.66 0.07
CA GLU A 121 17.09 -24.52 -0.11
C GLU A 121 17.05 -25.79 0.77
N VAL A 122 16.32 -25.78 1.89
CA VAL A 122 16.25 -26.93 2.81
C VAL A 122 15.34 -28.05 2.29
N ASP A 123 14.34 -27.76 1.45
CA ASP A 123 13.41 -28.76 0.89
C ASP A 123 13.99 -29.59 -0.28
N GLN A 124 15.23 -29.31 -0.71
CA GLN A 124 15.88 -30.06 -1.80
C GLN A 124 16.80 -31.20 -1.32
N THR A 125 16.89 -31.48 -0.02
CA THR A 125 17.79 -32.54 0.50
C THR A 125 17.14 -33.67 1.29
N GLU A 126 15.83 -33.70 1.50
CA GLU A 126 15.15 -34.88 2.10
C GLU A 126 14.54 -35.83 1.06
N GLY A 127 15.42 -36.36 0.20
CA GLY A 127 15.29 -37.73 -0.33
C GLY A 127 15.64 -38.74 0.78
N PRO A 128 15.08 -39.96 0.77
CA PRO A 128 14.46 -40.59 1.93
C PRO A 128 15.45 -41.03 3.02
N ILE A 129 15.67 -40.19 4.03
CA ILE A 129 16.34 -40.59 5.28
C ILE A 129 15.34 -41.24 6.25
N LEU A 130 14.02 -41.10 6.02
CA LEU A 130 12.97 -41.72 6.83
C LEU A 130 12.70 -43.21 6.55
N LEU A 131 13.33 -43.83 5.55
CA LEU A 131 13.14 -45.26 5.27
C LEU A 131 14.05 -46.20 6.08
N TYR A 132 15.07 -45.69 6.79
CA TYR A 132 15.97 -46.54 7.59
C TYR A 132 15.53 -46.75 9.05
N LEU A 133 14.64 -45.92 9.59
CA LEU A 133 14.16 -46.07 10.97
C LEU A 133 12.92 -46.97 11.13
N CYS A 134 12.32 -47.44 10.03
CA CYS A 134 11.20 -48.39 10.06
C CYS A 134 11.60 -49.86 9.81
N ARG A 135 12.89 -50.22 9.99
CA ARG A 135 13.36 -51.61 9.82
C ARG A 135 13.97 -52.26 11.07
N PHE A 136 13.94 -51.60 12.24
CA PHE A 136 14.40 -52.17 13.51
C PHE A 136 13.28 -52.28 14.55
N ARG A 137 12.12 -52.81 14.14
CA ARG A 137 11.11 -53.37 15.05
C ARG A 137 10.38 -54.52 14.37
N SER A 138 11.08 -55.62 14.17
CA SER A 138 10.54 -56.98 14.03
C SER A 138 11.72 -57.94 13.96
N ASP A 139 12.26 -58.28 15.14
CA ASP A 139 12.72 -59.62 15.52
C ASP A 139 12.91 -59.65 17.05
#